data_AF-A0A382LZP7-F1
#
_entry.id   AF-A0A382LZP7-F1
#
_cell.length_a   1.000
_cell.length_b   1.000
_cell.length_c   1.000
_cell.angle_alpha   90.00
_cell.angle_beta   90.00
_cell.angle_gamma   90.00
#
_symmetry.space_group_name_H-M   'P 1'
#
loop_
_entity.id
_entity.type
_entity.pdbx_description
1 polymer ?
#
loop_
_entity_poly.entity_id
_entity_poly.type
_entity_poly.pdbx_seq_one_letter_code
_entity_poly.pdbx_strand_id
1 'polypeptide(L)'
;MKELKKALTFDDILLVPAHSSILPKEVNLTSKLTKKITLNTPIISAAMDTVTEGKLAIAIAQEGGMGIIHKNMSITSQAKEVRKV
;
A
#
# COMPACT_ATOMS: atom_id res chain seq x y z
N MET A 1 25.76 -8.47 29.43
CA MET A 1 24.46 -7.93 28.96
C MET A 1 24.57 -7.66 27.48
N LYS A 2 23.59 -8.07 26.66
CA LYS A 2 23.59 -7.80 25.22
C LYS A 2 23.04 -6.39 25.00
N GLU A 3 23.85 -5.46 24.50
CA GLU A 3 23.36 -4.12 24.19
C GLU A 3 22.30 -4.18 23.07
N LEU A 4 21.11 -3.65 23.36
CA LEU A 4 20.05 -3.48 22.38
C LEU A 4 20.38 -2.27 21.50
N LYS A 5 20.35 -2.44 20.18
CA LYS A 5 20.56 -1.35 19.23
C LYS A 5 19.39 -0.37 19.31
N LYS A 6 19.70 0.92 19.20
CA LYS A 6 18.69 1.99 19.09
C LYS A 6 17.83 1.76 17.84
N ALA A 7 16.51 1.82 18.00
CA ALA A 7 15.54 1.86 16.91
C ALA A 7 15.04 3.29 16.71
N LEU A 8 14.65 3.63 15.48
CA LEU A 8 14.11 4.94 15.11
C LEU A 8 12.70 4.75 14.55
N THR A 9 11.79 5.67 14.88
CA THR A 9 10.47 5.82 14.26
C THR A 9 10.49 6.92 13.18
N PHE A 10 9.36 7.16 12.51
CA PHE A 10 9.24 8.19 11.48
C PHE A 10 9.57 9.59 12.01
N ASP A 11 9.13 9.92 13.23
CA ASP A 11 9.32 11.25 13.84
C ASP A 11 10.77 11.51 14.30
N ASP A 12 11.61 10.48 14.34
CA ASP A 12 13.01 10.61 14.76
C ASP A 12 13.94 11.12 13.64
N ILE A 13 13.46 11.17 12.39
CA ILE A 13 14.31 11.42 11.22
C ILE A 13 13.70 12.42 10.22
N LEU A 14 14.58 13.03 9.42
CA LEU A 14 14.22 13.83 8.26
C LEU A 14 15.01 13.36 7.05
N LEU A 15 14.42 13.47 5.86
CA LEU A 15 15.14 13.29 4.61
C LEU A 15 16.00 14.53 4.35
N VAL A 16 17.29 14.34 4.10
CA VAL A 16 18.20 15.42 3.75
C VAL A 16 17.96 15.83 2.29
N PRO A 17 17.72 17.12 1.98
CA PRO A 17 17.58 17.58 0.60
C PRO A 17 18.83 17.29 -0.23
N ALA A 18 18.65 16.97 -1.50
CA ALA A 18 19.73 16.75 -2.46
C ALA A 18 19.44 17.48 -3.77
N HIS A 19 20.48 17.69 -4.58
CA HIS A 19 20.31 18.24 -5.92
C HIS A 19 19.41 17.32 -6.76
N SER A 20 18.38 17.88 -7.40
CA SER A 20 17.46 17.15 -8.28
C SER A 20 17.43 17.80 -9.66
N SER A 21 17.49 16.97 -10.69
CA SER A 21 17.20 17.36 -12.08
C SER A 21 15.81 16.91 -12.55
N ILE A 22 15.00 16.33 -11.65
CA ILE A 22 13.68 15.77 -11.94
C ILE A 22 12.61 16.64 -11.28
N LEU A 23 11.57 17.00 -12.03
CA LEU A 23 10.42 17.71 -11.48
C LEU A 23 9.45 16.71 -10.80
N PRO A 24 8.72 17.11 -9.74
CA PRO A 24 7.78 16.22 -9.06
C PRO A 24 6.77 15.51 -9.98
N LYS A 25 6.30 16.19 -11.03
CA LYS A 25 5.35 15.64 -12.01
C LYS A 25 5.94 14.56 -12.94
N GLU A 26 7.26 14.43 -12.96
CA GLU A 26 8.02 13.50 -13.82
C GLU A 26 8.49 12.26 -13.05
N VAL A 27 8.25 12.21 -11.73
CA VAL A 27 8.64 11.08 -10.89
C VAL A 27 7.78 9.86 -11.23
N ASN A 28 8.43 8.71 -11.41
CA ASN A 28 7.75 7.44 -11.60
C ASN A 28 7.36 6.83 -10.24
N LEU A 29 6.05 6.68 -9.99
CA LEU A 29 5.51 6.07 -8.77
C LEU A 29 5.32 4.55 -8.86
N THR A 30 5.63 3.95 -10.01
CA THR A 30 5.49 2.51 -10.24
C THR A 30 6.36 1.73 -9.26
N SER A 31 5.77 0.75 -8.59
CA SER A 31 6.46 -0.08 -7.59
C SER A 31 6.12 -1.56 -7.74
N LYS A 32 7.08 -2.43 -7.45
CA LYS A 32 6.89 -3.89 -7.49
C LYS A 32 6.55 -4.40 -6.10
N LEU A 33 5.32 -4.88 -5.92
CA LEU A 33 4.92 -5.56 -4.69
C LEU A 33 5.48 -6.99 -4.64
N THR A 34 5.45 -7.68 -5.77
CA THR A 34 6.03 -9.03 -5.92
C THR A 34 6.75 -9.14 -7.25
N LYS A 35 7.37 -10.29 -7.53
CA LYS A 35 7.97 -10.59 -8.85
C LYS A 35 6.95 -10.51 -10.00
N LYS A 36 5.66 -10.71 -9.72
CA LYS A 36 4.58 -10.78 -10.72
C LYS A 36 3.59 -9.62 -10.65
N ILE A 37 3.63 -8.81 -9.59
CA ILE A 37 2.65 -7.75 -9.32
C ILE A 37 3.36 -6.42 -9.27
N THR A 38 3.02 -5.56 -10.22
CA THR A 38 3.48 -4.17 -10.31
C THR A 38 2.29 -3.25 -10.11
N LEU A 39 2.43 -2.24 -9.26
CA LEU A 39 1.45 -1.20 -8.99
C LEU A 39 1.91 0.10 -9.66
N ASN A 40 0.98 0.93 -10.13
CA ASN A 40 1.29 2.24 -10.69
C ASN A 40 1.57 3.27 -9.58
N THR A 41 1.06 3.02 -8.37
CA THR A 41 1.35 3.81 -7.16
C THR A 41 1.76 2.88 -6.01
N PRO A 42 2.65 3.31 -5.09
CA PRO A 42 3.13 2.45 -4.00
C PRO A 42 2.16 2.45 -2.81
N ILE A 43 0.85 2.30 -3.08
CA ILE A 43 -0.22 2.41 -2.09
C ILE A 43 -1.04 1.13 -2.03
N ILE A 44 -1.26 0.63 -0.80
CA ILE A 44 -2.09 -0.54 -0.52
C ILE A 44 -3.02 -0.23 0.64
N SER A 45 -4.30 -0.60 0.53
CA SER A 45 -5.25 -0.40 1.63
C SER A 45 -5.18 -1.53 2.67
N ALA A 46 -5.38 -1.17 3.94
CA ALA A 46 -5.30 -2.13 5.04
C ALA A 46 -6.44 -3.15 5.00
N ALA A 47 -6.13 -4.41 5.34
CA ALA A 47 -7.07 -5.53 5.37
C ALA A 47 -7.97 -5.51 6.64
N MET A 48 -8.70 -4.42 6.84
CA MET A 48 -9.57 -4.16 7.99
C MET A 48 -11.04 -4.02 7.54
N ASP A 49 -11.98 -4.50 8.34
CA ASP A 49 -13.42 -4.46 8.05
C ASP A 49 -13.99 -3.06 7.89
N THR A 50 -13.46 -2.12 8.66
CA THR A 50 -13.81 -0.69 8.60
C THR A 50 -13.06 0.07 7.51
N VAL A 51 -12.17 -0.59 6.77
CA VAL A 51 -11.34 0.03 5.74
C VAL A 51 -11.65 -0.53 4.36
N THR A 52 -11.43 -1.84 4.12
CA THR A 52 -11.37 -2.38 2.76
C THR A 52 -12.35 -3.53 2.51
N GLU A 53 -13.47 -3.18 1.87
CA GLU A 53 -14.32 -4.11 1.11
C GLU A 53 -14.21 -3.83 -0.41
N GLY A 54 -15.05 -4.46 -1.24
CA GLY A 54 -14.98 -4.35 -2.70
C GLY A 54 -15.00 -2.91 -3.21
N LYS A 55 -15.79 -2.03 -2.59
CA LYS A 55 -15.88 -0.61 -3.00
C LYS A 55 -14.53 0.12 -2.92
N LEU A 56 -13.81 0.00 -1.79
CA LEU A 56 -12.51 0.65 -1.65
C LEU A 56 -11.46 -0.05 -2.51
N ALA A 57 -11.52 -1.37 -2.64
CA ALA A 57 -10.59 -2.11 -3.49
C ALA A 57 -10.66 -1.68 -4.96
N ILE A 58 -11.87 -1.46 -5.49
CA ILE A 58 -12.08 -0.90 -6.84
C ILE A 58 -11.47 0.50 -6.95
N ALA A 59 -11.78 1.39 -6.00
CA ALA A 59 -11.31 2.77 -6.05
C ALA A 59 -9.78 2.85 -5.98
N ILE A 60 -9.14 2.12 -5.06
CA ILE A 60 -7.68 2.07 -4.94
C ILE A 60 -7.04 1.50 -6.22
N ALA A 61 -7.63 0.46 -6.82
CA ALA A 61 -7.12 -0.12 -8.06
C ALA A 61 -7.22 0.86 -9.25
N GLN A 62 -8.29 1.66 -9.32
CA GLN A 62 -8.44 2.72 -10.33
C GLN A 62 -7.39 3.82 -10.18
N GLU A 63 -7.00 4.14 -8.95
CA GLU A 63 -5.86 5.05 -8.63
C GLU A 63 -4.48 4.37 -8.75
N GLY A 64 -4.44 3.14 -9.27
CA GLY A 64 -3.19 2.42 -9.56
C GLY A 64 -2.55 1.68 -8.38
N GLY A 65 -3.22 1.61 -7.23
CA GLY A 65 -2.80 0.87 -6.05
C GLY A 65 -3.40 -0.54 -5.96
N MET A 66 -3.40 -1.13 -4.76
CA MET A 66 -4.06 -2.42 -4.49
C MET A 66 -4.92 -2.39 -3.23
N GLY A 67 -6.15 -2.89 -3.32
CA GLY A 67 -7.00 -3.13 -2.16
C GLY A 67 -6.86 -4.55 -1.61
N ILE A 68 -6.71 -4.70 -0.29
CA ILE A 68 -6.74 -6.02 0.37
C ILE A 68 -8.07 -6.20 1.11
N ILE A 69 -8.94 -7.06 0.60
CA ILE A 69 -10.21 -7.38 1.25
C ILE A 69 -9.94 -8.05 2.61
N HIS A 70 -10.53 -7.49 3.67
CA HIS A 70 -10.40 -8.04 5.01
C HIS A 70 -11.00 -9.46 5.14
N LYS A 71 -10.70 -10.15 6.24
CA LYS A 71 -11.16 -11.53 6.49
C LYS A 71 -12.24 -11.66 7.56
N ASN A 72 -12.82 -10.55 8.03
CA ASN A 72 -13.86 -10.54 9.07
C ASN A 72 -15.25 -10.81 8.44
N MET A 73 -15.36 -11.90 7.68
CA MET A 73 -16.58 -12.38 7.03
C MET A 73 -16.39 -13.84 6.64
N SER A 74 -17.45 -14.52 6.20
CA SER A 74 -17.33 -15.89 5.70
C SER A 74 -16.47 -15.97 4.44
N ILE A 75 -15.86 -17.14 4.18
CA ILE A 75 -15.10 -17.40 2.95
C ILE A 75 -15.94 -17.11 1.71
N THR A 76 -17.24 -17.47 1.73
CA THR A 76 -18.15 -17.24 0.61
C THR A 76 -18.43 -15.76 0.40
N SER A 77 -18.57 -14.97 1.47
CA SER A 77 -18.73 -13.51 1.37
C SER A 77 -17.46 -12.83 0.89
N GLN A 78 -16.29 -13.24 1.42
CA GLN A 78 -15.01 -12.66 0.98
C GLN A 78 -14.77 -12.93 -0.51
N ALA A 79 -15.07 -14.15 -0.97
CA ALA A 79 -15.01 -14.49 -2.38
C ALA A 79 -16.04 -13.74 -3.24
N LYS A 80 -17.16 -13.28 -2.67
CA LYS A 80 -18.09 -12.38 -3.37
C LYS A 80 -17.53 -10.96 -3.48
N GLU A 81 -16.91 -10.43 -2.42
CA GLU A 81 -16.23 -9.13 -2.47
C GLU A 81 -15.13 -9.11 -3.52
N VAL A 82 -14.29 -10.16 -3.58
CA VAL A 82 -13.24 -10.28 -4.61
C VAL A 82 -13.83 -10.32 -6.02
N ARG A 83 -14.98 -10.97 -6.23
CA ARG A 83 -15.65 -11.05 -7.54
C ARG A 83 -16.28 -9.73 -8.00
N LYS A 84 -16.50 -8.76 -7.11
CA LYS A 84 -17.06 -7.44 -7.48
C LYS A 84 -16.01 -6.53 -8.13
N VAL A 85 -14.73 -6.78 -7.88
CA VAL A 85 -13.57 -6.02 -8.37
C VAL A 85 -13.12 -6.58 -9.71
#